data_AF-A0A6J5DJ29-F1
#
_entry.id   AF-A0A6J5DJ29-F1
#
_cell.length_a   1.000
_cell.length_b   1.000
_cell.length_c   1.000
_cell.angle_alpha   90.00
_cell.angle_beta   90.00
_cell.angle_gamma   90.00
#
_symmetry.space_group_name_H-M   'P 1'
#
loop_
_entity.id
_entity.type
_entity.pdbx_description
1 polymer ?
#
loop_
_entity_poly.entity_id
_entity_poly.type
_entity_poly.pdbx_seq_one_letter_code
_entity_poly.pdbx_strand_id
1 'polypeptide(L)'
;MATRFLGDTIGANILMLGFAWQLGLVPVSFAAMMRAIELNNVAVQMNQLAFSIGRLAAADPASLETLWQQRHAGAAPQPVASLAPATAAVDRANTLDALIADREARLAAYGGRRDVTRYRALVDAARRAESRALGPSGRSGERVTRAVATTFYRLLAVKDEYEVARLFADPAFRAALEAQFEGVAGKDFRVKFNMAPPALSRTAGGGAASTQPRKRTFGQWMWPVLRMLAACRRLRGTPLDPFGRTAERRMERQLADDYQTTLERALTILTVDNADGIAKLADLHARVRGYGHVKLANLAAVKRSERELAARLALDAVTGAAVQHALDQAKGAGALKGIPVIVAR
;
A
#
# COMPACT_ATOMS: atom_id res chain seq x y z
N MET A 1 -13.76 6.46 -14.87
CA MET A 1 -13.55 6.59 -16.33
C MET A 1 -12.51 5.63 -16.87
N ALA A 2 -11.26 5.63 -16.38
CA ALA A 2 -10.22 4.70 -16.87
C ALA A 2 -10.61 3.22 -16.77
N THR A 3 -11.04 2.75 -15.59
CA THR A 3 -11.55 1.38 -15.42
C THR A 3 -12.79 1.08 -16.26
N ARG A 4 -13.59 2.11 -16.57
CA ARG A 4 -14.82 1.98 -17.37
C ARG A 4 -14.46 1.78 -18.84
N PHE A 5 -13.67 2.67 -19.44
CA PHE A 5 -13.40 2.64 -20.90
C PHE A 5 -12.17 1.81 -21.32
N LEU A 6 -11.19 1.61 -20.42
CA LEU A 6 -9.93 0.94 -20.74
C LEU A 6 -9.82 -0.46 -20.13
N GLY A 7 -10.82 -0.88 -19.35
CA GLY A 7 -10.81 -2.15 -18.61
C GLY A 7 -9.79 -2.19 -17.46
N ASP A 8 -8.79 -1.30 -17.40
CA ASP A 8 -7.71 -1.28 -16.40
C ASP A 8 -7.41 0.14 -15.88
N THR A 9 -6.94 0.21 -14.64
CA THR A 9 -6.41 1.41 -13.98
C THR A 9 -5.02 1.82 -14.48
N ILE A 10 -4.28 0.94 -15.15
CA ILE A 10 -2.92 1.23 -15.67
C ILE A 10 -2.91 2.43 -16.63
N GLY A 11 -3.97 2.61 -17.43
CA GLY A 11 -4.11 3.75 -18.35
C GLY A 11 -4.64 5.04 -17.71
N ALA A 12 -4.96 5.05 -16.41
CA ALA A 12 -5.62 6.19 -15.76
C ALA A 12 -4.78 7.47 -15.77
N ASN A 13 -3.46 7.36 -15.56
CA ASN A 13 -2.57 8.51 -15.58
C ASN A 13 -2.47 9.12 -16.99
N ILE A 14 -2.47 8.28 -18.04
CA ILE A 14 -2.41 8.73 -19.44
C ILE A 14 -3.76 9.32 -19.90
N LEU A 15 -4.87 8.77 -19.42
CA LEU A 15 -6.19 9.35 -19.62
C LEU A 15 -6.28 10.73 -18.95
N MET A 16 -5.85 10.87 -17.69
CA MET A 16 -5.80 12.18 -17.02
C MET A 16 -4.88 13.16 -17.76
N LEU A 17 -3.74 12.67 -18.29
CA LEU A 17 -2.84 13.48 -19.10
C LEU A 17 -3.53 13.98 -20.38
N GLY A 18 -4.30 13.14 -21.07
CA GLY A 18 -5.10 13.53 -22.24
C GLY A 18 -6.18 14.56 -21.91
N PHE A 19 -6.85 14.39 -20.77
CA PHE A 19 -7.84 15.35 -20.27
C PHE A 19 -7.20 16.71 -19.96
N ALA A 20 -6.09 16.72 -19.21
CA ALA A 20 -5.37 17.94 -18.86
C ALA A 20 -4.76 18.65 -20.09
N TRP A 21 -4.25 17.87 -21.05
CA TRP A 21 -3.75 18.40 -22.32
C TRP A 21 -4.86 19.08 -23.12
N GLN A 22 -6.05 18.48 -23.20
CA GLN A 22 -7.20 19.05 -23.90
C GLN A 22 -7.69 20.36 -23.26
N LEU A 23 -7.53 20.51 -21.93
CA LEU A 23 -7.80 21.75 -21.20
C LEU A 23 -6.66 22.79 -21.30
N GLY A 24 -5.59 22.50 -22.03
CA GLY A 24 -4.45 23.41 -22.21
C GLY A 24 -3.50 23.50 -21.01
N LEU A 25 -3.61 22.60 -20.03
CA LEU A 25 -2.77 22.59 -18.82
C LEU A 25 -1.37 22.00 -19.05
N VAL A 26 -1.13 21.41 -20.22
CA VAL A 26 0.13 20.77 -20.59
C VAL A 26 0.70 21.45 -21.84
N PRO A 27 1.77 22.25 -21.73
CA PRO A 27 2.25 23.12 -22.80
C PRO A 27 3.17 22.38 -23.79
N VAL A 28 2.68 21.30 -24.40
CA VAL A 28 3.40 20.54 -25.43
C VAL A 28 2.49 20.25 -26.62
N SER A 29 3.06 20.13 -27.81
CA SER A 29 2.27 19.83 -29.00
C SER A 29 1.72 18.40 -28.96
N PHE A 30 0.60 18.16 -29.67
CA PHE A 30 0.04 16.82 -29.82
C PHE A 30 1.07 15.84 -30.42
N ALA A 31 1.79 16.28 -31.45
CA ALA A 31 2.82 15.46 -32.09
C ALA A 31 3.95 15.07 -31.11
N ALA A 32 4.40 16.00 -30.26
CA ALA A 32 5.39 15.72 -29.23
C ALA A 32 4.86 14.73 -28.18
N MET A 33 3.59 14.85 -27.80
CA MET A 33 2.96 13.93 -26.84
C MET A 33 2.83 12.51 -27.41
N MET A 34 2.35 12.38 -28.64
CA MET A 34 2.24 11.08 -29.32
C MET A 34 3.61 10.42 -29.47
N ARG A 35 4.63 11.21 -29.84
CA ARG A 35 6.00 10.73 -29.95
C ARG A 35 6.57 10.30 -28.60
N ALA A 36 6.28 11.03 -27.52
CA ALA A 36 6.70 10.66 -26.17
C ALA A 36 6.06 9.32 -25.72
N ILE A 37 4.80 9.08 -26.07
CA ILE A 37 4.12 7.79 -25.81
C ILE A 37 4.79 6.65 -26.58
N GLU A 38 5.17 6.86 -27.84
CA GLU A 38 5.91 5.87 -28.64
C GLU A 38 7.29 5.56 -28.08
N LEU A 39 8.04 6.60 -27.69
CA LEU A 39 9.40 6.47 -27.16
C LEU A 39 9.44 5.73 -25.82
N ASN A 40 8.37 5.80 -25.02
CA ASN A 40 8.26 5.02 -23.79
C ASN A 40 8.14 3.50 -24.04
N ASN A 41 7.80 3.07 -25.27
CA ASN A 41 7.78 1.68 -25.75
C ASN A 41 7.05 0.65 -24.88
N VAL A 42 6.11 1.11 -24.04
CA VAL A 42 5.28 0.27 -23.17
C VAL A 42 3.83 0.45 -23.59
N ALA A 43 3.18 -0.64 -24.02
CA ALA A 43 1.76 -0.68 -24.38
C ALA A 43 1.30 0.53 -25.23
N VAL A 44 2.10 0.90 -26.24
CA VAL A 44 1.99 2.16 -26.99
C VAL A 44 0.56 2.41 -27.48
N GLN A 45 -0.05 1.42 -28.15
CA GLN A 45 -1.42 1.53 -28.68
C GLN A 45 -2.45 1.79 -27.57
N MET A 46 -2.33 1.12 -26.42
CA MET A 46 -3.24 1.32 -25.28
C MET A 46 -3.06 2.71 -24.69
N ASN A 47 -1.83 3.19 -24.55
CA ASN A 47 -1.56 4.54 -24.03
C ASN A 47 -2.05 5.63 -24.98
N GLN A 48 -1.91 5.45 -26.30
CA GLN A 48 -2.47 6.36 -27.30
C GLN A 48 -4.02 6.38 -27.25
N LEU A 49 -4.65 5.22 -27.09
CA LEU A 49 -6.10 5.11 -26.90
C LEU A 49 -6.54 5.82 -25.60
N ALA A 50 -5.85 5.56 -24.48
CA ALA A 50 -6.13 6.19 -23.20
C ALA A 50 -6.01 7.71 -23.25
N PHE A 51 -4.97 8.23 -23.91
CA PHE A 51 -4.77 9.66 -24.14
C PHE A 51 -5.93 10.25 -24.97
N SER A 52 -6.36 9.55 -26.01
CA SER A 52 -7.45 9.99 -26.90
C SER A 52 -8.80 9.99 -26.19
N ILE A 53 -9.09 8.98 -25.37
CA ILE A 53 -10.29 8.93 -24.51
C ILE A 53 -10.27 10.08 -23.49
N GLY A 54 -9.11 10.37 -22.89
CA GLY A 54 -8.95 11.51 -21.99
C GLY A 54 -9.28 12.85 -22.66
N ARG A 55 -8.82 13.04 -23.89
CA ARG A 55 -9.15 14.22 -24.70
C ARG A 55 -10.64 14.30 -25.01
N LEU A 56 -11.25 13.21 -25.44
CA LEU A 56 -12.68 13.17 -25.74
C LEU A 56 -13.52 13.43 -24.48
N ALA A 57 -13.10 12.91 -23.32
CA ALA A 57 -13.77 13.18 -22.05
C ALA A 57 -13.72 14.65 -21.62
N ALA A 58 -12.70 15.42 -22.03
CA ALA A 58 -12.61 16.85 -21.77
C ALA A 58 -13.36 17.70 -22.82
N ALA A 59 -13.36 17.27 -24.08
CA ALA A 59 -13.95 18.03 -25.18
C ALA A 59 -15.46 17.76 -25.36
N ASP A 60 -15.87 16.50 -25.25
CA ASP A 60 -17.25 16.07 -25.44
C ASP A 60 -17.58 14.81 -24.59
N PRO A 61 -17.94 15.02 -23.31
CA PRO A 61 -18.31 13.93 -22.41
C PRO A 61 -19.56 13.17 -22.85
N ALA A 62 -20.48 13.81 -23.57
CA ALA A 62 -21.76 13.23 -23.95
C ALA A 62 -21.57 12.16 -25.02
N SER A 63 -20.78 12.45 -26.06
CA SER A 63 -20.43 11.47 -27.10
C SER A 63 -19.72 10.24 -26.53
N LEU A 64 -18.89 10.42 -25.50
CA LEU A 64 -18.21 9.30 -24.85
C LEU A 64 -19.19 8.36 -24.12
N GLU A 65 -20.23 8.91 -23.48
CA GLU A 65 -21.30 8.13 -22.85
C GLU A 65 -22.17 7.43 -23.91
N THR A 66 -22.45 8.09 -25.04
CA THR A 66 -23.15 7.45 -26.17
C THR A 66 -22.35 6.27 -26.75
N LEU A 67 -21.04 6.42 -26.95
CA LEU A 67 -20.16 5.33 -27.39
C LEU A 67 -20.15 4.15 -26.40
N TRP A 68 -20.20 4.45 -25.10
CA TRP A 68 -20.31 3.43 -24.06
C TRP A 68 -21.62 2.64 -24.18
N GLN A 69 -22.75 3.36 -24.28
CA GLN A 69 -24.08 2.78 -24.37
C GLN A 69 -24.27 1.96 -25.64
N GLN A 70 -23.75 2.43 -26.78
CA GLN A 70 -23.79 1.71 -28.05
C GLN A 70 -23.01 0.38 -27.99
N ARG A 71 -21.84 0.38 -27.33
CA ARG A 71 -21.01 -0.83 -27.21
C ARG A 71 -21.53 -1.84 -26.18
N HIS A 72 -22.33 -1.40 -25.20
CA HIS A 72 -22.83 -2.23 -24.10
C HIS A 72 -24.36 -2.33 -24.06
N ALA A 73 -25.03 -2.13 -25.19
CA ALA A 73 -26.48 -2.33 -25.31
C ALA A 73 -26.83 -3.80 -25.00
N GLY A 74 -27.30 -4.06 -23.77
CA GLY A 74 -27.60 -5.39 -23.23
C GLY A 74 -26.99 -5.69 -21.87
N ALA A 75 -25.98 -4.93 -21.41
CA ALA A 75 -25.52 -4.99 -20.04
C ALA A 75 -26.37 -4.04 -19.18
N ALA A 76 -27.16 -4.59 -18.26
CA ALA A 76 -27.92 -3.78 -17.30
C ALA A 76 -26.99 -2.76 -16.63
N PRO A 77 -27.38 -1.49 -16.52
CA PRO A 77 -26.59 -0.51 -15.79
C PRO A 77 -26.47 -0.98 -14.34
N GLN A 78 -25.28 -1.43 -13.93
CA GLN A 78 -24.92 -1.44 -12.52
C GLN A 78 -25.10 0.00 -12.04
N PRO A 79 -25.95 0.26 -11.03
CA PRO A 79 -26.20 1.62 -10.58
C PRO A 79 -24.89 2.22 -10.09
N VAL A 80 -24.32 3.12 -10.90
CA VAL A 80 -23.41 4.14 -10.41
C VAL A 80 -24.25 4.94 -9.43
N ALA A 81 -23.93 4.81 -8.15
CA ALA A 81 -24.58 5.53 -7.07
C ALA A 81 -24.73 7.00 -7.49
N SER A 82 -26.00 7.40 -7.62
CA SER A 82 -26.39 8.79 -7.83
C SER A 82 -25.65 9.67 -6.82
N LEU A 83 -24.97 10.69 -7.33
CA LEU A 83 -24.41 11.78 -6.53
C LEU A 83 -25.55 12.68 -6.02
N ALA A 84 -26.37 12.13 -5.14
CA ALA A 84 -27.22 12.87 -4.20
C ALA A 84 -26.51 12.93 -2.84
N PRO A 85 -26.73 13.95 -2.00
CA PRO A 85 -25.76 14.39 -1.01
C PRO A 85 -25.46 13.30 0.02
N ALA A 86 -24.32 12.66 -0.17
CA ALA A 86 -23.83 11.54 0.63
C ALA A 86 -23.28 11.99 2.00
N THR A 87 -23.72 13.10 2.56
CA THR A 87 -23.12 13.65 3.78
C THR A 87 -23.31 12.69 4.96
N ALA A 88 -24.52 12.20 5.21
CA ALA A 88 -24.80 11.30 6.34
C ALA A 88 -24.24 9.86 6.20
N ALA A 89 -24.06 9.35 4.97
CA ALA A 89 -23.47 8.03 4.71
C ALA A 89 -21.93 8.06 4.68
N VAL A 90 -21.35 9.15 4.18
CA VAL A 90 -19.90 9.42 4.24
C VAL A 90 -19.48 9.74 5.67
N ASP A 91 -20.33 10.40 6.46
CA ASP A 91 -20.06 10.67 7.89
C ASP A 91 -20.03 9.39 8.73
N ARG A 92 -20.92 8.41 8.45
CA ARG A 92 -20.87 7.07 9.09
C ARG A 92 -19.61 6.29 8.70
N ALA A 93 -19.18 6.39 7.44
CA ALA A 93 -17.97 5.73 6.94
C ALA A 93 -16.65 6.35 7.46
N ASN A 94 -16.66 7.61 7.93
CA ASN A 94 -15.48 8.32 8.42
C ASN A 94 -15.35 8.36 9.97
N THR A 95 -16.27 7.73 10.70
CA THR A 95 -16.15 7.64 12.16
C THR A 95 -14.91 6.83 12.58
N LEU A 96 -14.34 7.17 13.73
CA LEU A 96 -13.21 6.42 14.28
C LEU A 96 -13.60 4.97 14.60
N ASP A 97 -14.82 4.73 15.05
CA ASP A 97 -15.32 3.38 15.29
C ASP A 97 -15.43 2.56 13.99
N ALA A 98 -15.93 3.16 12.91
CA ALA A 98 -15.95 2.51 11.60
C ALA A 98 -14.54 2.17 11.10
N LEU A 99 -13.58 3.09 11.30
CA LEU A 99 -12.17 2.84 11.00
C LEU A 99 -11.65 1.63 11.81
N ILE A 100 -11.88 1.61 13.12
CA ILE A 100 -11.40 0.53 14.00
C ILE A 100 -12.03 -0.81 13.60
N ALA A 101 -13.33 -0.85 13.35
CA ALA A 101 -14.05 -2.05 12.92
C ALA A 101 -13.53 -2.59 11.57
N ASP A 102 -13.28 -1.72 10.58
CA ASP A 102 -12.66 -2.11 9.31
C ASP A 102 -11.27 -2.73 9.54
N ARG A 103 -10.45 -2.13 10.40
CA ARG A 103 -9.10 -2.67 10.70
C ARG A 103 -9.16 -4.00 11.44
N GLU A 104 -10.07 -4.18 12.38
CA GLU A 104 -10.29 -5.45 13.07
C GLU A 104 -10.71 -6.56 12.11
N ALA A 105 -11.67 -6.30 11.22
CA ALA A 105 -12.11 -7.27 10.22
C ALA A 105 -10.95 -7.69 9.30
N ARG A 106 -10.13 -6.73 8.86
CA ARG A 106 -8.94 -7.01 8.03
C ARG A 106 -7.87 -7.77 8.80
N LEU A 107 -7.62 -7.45 10.07
CA LEU A 107 -6.67 -8.18 10.91
C LEU A 107 -7.12 -9.61 11.20
N ALA A 108 -8.43 -9.83 11.39
CA ALA A 108 -9.00 -11.17 11.53
C ALA A 108 -8.75 -12.02 10.28
N ALA A 109 -8.96 -11.44 9.10
CA ALA A 109 -8.66 -12.08 7.82
C ALA A 109 -7.15 -12.32 7.63
N TYR A 110 -6.31 -11.36 8.05
CA TYR A 110 -4.86 -11.41 7.96
C TYR A 110 -4.26 -12.47 8.90
N GLY A 111 -4.24 -12.23 10.21
CA GLY A 111 -3.54 -13.08 11.20
C GLY A 111 -4.44 -13.62 12.30
N GLY A 112 -5.73 -13.28 12.28
CA GLY A 112 -6.73 -13.84 13.18
C GLY A 112 -6.80 -13.13 14.53
N ARG A 113 -7.32 -13.83 15.53
CA ARG A 113 -7.69 -13.26 16.84
C ARG A 113 -6.52 -12.60 17.57
N ARG A 114 -5.31 -13.16 17.48
CA ARG A 114 -4.12 -12.61 18.15
C ARG A 114 -3.85 -11.18 17.71
N ASP A 115 -3.85 -10.93 16.41
CA ASP A 115 -3.50 -9.62 15.86
C ASP A 115 -4.63 -8.60 16.12
N VAL A 116 -5.90 -9.05 16.12
CA VAL A 116 -7.05 -8.22 16.54
C VAL A 116 -6.95 -7.82 18.01
N THR A 117 -6.71 -8.77 18.92
CA THR A 117 -6.59 -8.48 20.36
C THR A 117 -5.44 -7.52 20.62
N ARG A 118 -4.29 -7.74 19.99
CA ARG A 118 -3.12 -6.87 20.11
C ARG A 118 -3.41 -5.44 19.61
N TYR A 119 -4.01 -5.32 18.43
CA TYR A 119 -4.44 -4.04 17.87
C TYR A 119 -5.39 -3.29 18.81
N ARG A 120 -6.43 -4.00 19.26
CA ARG A 120 -7.48 -3.42 20.10
C ARG A 120 -6.95 -2.94 21.44
N ALA A 121 -6.04 -3.69 22.07
CA ALA A 121 -5.43 -3.30 23.33
C ALA A 121 -4.74 -1.93 23.26
N LEU A 122 -3.94 -1.67 22.21
CA LEU A 122 -3.24 -0.40 22.05
C LEU A 122 -4.19 0.75 21.67
N VAL A 123 -5.18 0.49 20.81
CA VAL A 123 -6.19 1.49 20.43
C VAL A 123 -7.04 1.90 21.63
N ASP A 124 -7.48 0.94 22.45
CA ASP A 124 -8.25 1.24 23.66
C ASP A 124 -7.39 1.97 24.71
N ALA A 125 -6.09 1.66 24.80
CA ALA A 125 -5.16 2.41 25.63
C ALA A 125 -5.03 3.87 25.16
N ALA A 126 -4.95 4.10 23.85
CA ALA A 126 -4.92 5.43 23.26
C ALA A 126 -6.20 6.21 23.57
N ARG A 127 -7.38 5.59 23.36
CA ARG A 127 -8.68 6.19 23.70
C ARG A 127 -8.74 6.62 25.16
N ARG A 128 -8.39 5.71 26.08
CA ARG A 128 -8.42 5.99 27.52
C ARG A 128 -7.47 7.13 27.88
N ALA A 129 -6.26 7.15 27.35
CA ALA A 129 -5.30 8.22 27.62
C ALA A 129 -5.79 9.57 27.07
N GLU A 130 -6.29 9.58 25.84
CA GLU A 130 -6.75 10.78 25.17
C GLU A 130 -8.00 11.36 25.86
N SER A 131 -8.97 10.52 26.25
CA SER A 131 -10.14 10.94 27.03
C SER A 131 -9.76 11.48 28.42
N ARG A 132 -8.74 10.92 29.08
CA ARG A 132 -8.24 11.44 30.38
C ARG A 132 -7.59 12.81 30.23
N ALA A 133 -6.84 13.03 29.15
CA ALA A 133 -6.05 14.26 28.97
C ALA A 133 -6.87 15.42 28.38
N LEU A 134 -7.76 15.15 27.42
CA LEU A 134 -8.46 16.16 26.61
C LEU A 134 -9.95 16.32 26.96
N GLY A 135 -10.47 15.46 27.84
CA GLY A 135 -11.89 15.39 28.18
C GLY A 135 -12.77 14.85 27.03
N PRO A 136 -14.09 14.70 27.27
CA PRO A 136 -15.05 14.24 26.27
C PRO A 136 -15.43 15.38 25.30
N SER A 137 -14.47 15.86 24.50
CA SER A 137 -14.72 16.89 23.50
C SER A 137 -14.80 16.26 22.09
N GLY A 138 -16.03 16.25 21.55
CA GLY A 138 -16.43 15.49 20.37
C GLY A 138 -15.63 15.76 19.09
N ARG A 139 -15.49 14.71 18.28
CA ARG A 139 -15.00 14.63 16.87
C ARG A 139 -13.62 15.22 16.52
N SER A 140 -13.13 16.25 17.21
CA SER A 140 -11.78 16.83 17.05
C SER A 140 -10.77 16.34 18.08
N GLY A 141 -11.23 15.65 19.13
CA GLY A 141 -10.42 15.18 20.27
C GLY A 141 -9.85 13.76 20.15
N GLU A 142 -9.96 13.08 19.00
CA GLU A 142 -9.51 11.68 18.85
C GLU A 142 -8.32 11.49 17.90
N ARG A 143 -7.45 12.50 17.79
CA ARG A 143 -6.37 12.55 16.80
C ARG A 143 -5.29 11.51 17.11
N VAL A 144 -4.90 11.36 18.38
CA VAL A 144 -3.94 10.36 18.83
C VAL A 144 -4.48 8.97 18.57
N THR A 145 -5.73 8.70 18.97
CA THR A 145 -6.35 7.38 18.74
C THR A 145 -6.43 7.04 17.26
N ARG A 146 -6.85 8.00 16.40
CA ARG A 146 -6.93 7.78 14.96
C ARG A 146 -5.57 7.50 14.33
N ALA A 147 -4.53 8.22 14.75
CA ALA A 147 -3.15 7.98 14.32
C ALA A 147 -2.67 6.59 14.70
N VAL A 148 -2.88 6.18 15.96
CA VAL A 148 -2.55 4.83 16.46
C VAL A 148 -3.31 3.76 15.70
N ALA A 149 -4.63 3.89 15.55
CA ALA A 149 -5.47 2.95 14.82
C ALA A 149 -5.02 2.79 13.35
N THR A 150 -4.66 3.89 12.71
CA THR A 150 -4.24 3.87 11.30
C THR A 150 -2.88 3.24 11.11
N THR A 151 -1.90 3.66 11.92
CA THR A 151 -0.49 3.29 11.76
C THR A 151 -0.20 1.91 12.34
N PHE A 152 -0.74 1.57 13.50
CA PHE A 152 -0.48 0.27 14.12
C PHE A 152 -1.06 -0.88 13.29
N TYR A 153 -2.25 -0.70 12.72
CA TYR A 153 -2.81 -1.65 11.75
C TYR A 153 -1.83 -1.95 10.61
N ARG A 154 -1.19 -0.91 10.04
CA ARG A 154 -0.23 -1.08 8.93
C ARG A 154 1.03 -1.83 9.34
N LEU A 155 1.49 -1.63 10.57
CA LEU A 155 2.66 -2.31 11.12
C LEU A 155 2.35 -3.78 11.43
N LEU A 156 1.14 -4.09 11.88
CA LEU A 156 0.70 -5.48 12.14
C LEU A 156 0.43 -6.25 10.82
N ALA A 157 -0.32 -5.63 9.90
CA ALA A 157 -0.76 -6.23 8.65
C ALA A 157 0.22 -5.94 7.50
N VAL A 158 1.45 -6.41 7.64
CA VAL A 158 2.44 -6.31 6.56
C VAL A 158 2.00 -7.17 5.38
N LYS A 159 2.19 -6.69 4.15
CA LYS A 159 1.96 -7.46 2.92
C LYS A 159 3.04 -8.53 2.74
N ASP A 160 2.93 -9.60 3.52
CA ASP A 160 3.83 -10.74 3.50
C ASP A 160 3.42 -11.82 2.48
N GLU A 161 4.20 -12.89 2.40
CA GLU A 161 3.97 -13.97 1.42
C GLU A 161 2.59 -14.61 1.59
N TYR A 162 2.15 -14.80 2.82
CA TYR A 162 0.84 -15.36 3.14
C TYR A 162 -0.30 -14.44 2.72
N GLU A 163 -0.18 -13.13 2.98
CA GLU A 163 -1.19 -12.15 2.61
C GLU A 163 -1.26 -11.96 1.10
N VAL A 164 -0.11 -11.93 0.42
CA VAL A 164 -0.06 -11.94 -1.05
C VAL A 164 -0.78 -13.18 -1.58
N ALA A 165 -0.48 -14.35 -1.04
CA ALA A 165 -1.12 -15.60 -1.44
C ALA A 165 -2.64 -15.57 -1.22
N ARG A 166 -3.09 -15.07 -0.07
CA ARG A 166 -4.52 -14.90 0.24
C ARG A 166 -5.22 -13.98 -0.77
N LEU A 167 -4.62 -12.85 -1.11
CA LEU A 167 -5.19 -11.89 -2.06
C LEU A 167 -5.28 -12.46 -3.49
N PHE A 168 -4.30 -13.24 -3.93
CA PHE A 168 -4.32 -13.89 -5.25
C PHE A 168 -5.20 -15.14 -5.30
N ALA A 169 -5.45 -15.77 -4.14
CA ALA A 169 -6.32 -16.92 -3.99
C ALA A 169 -7.81 -16.53 -3.83
N ASP A 170 -8.09 -15.26 -3.53
CA ASP A 170 -9.43 -14.73 -3.30
C ASP A 170 -10.32 -14.92 -4.54
N PRO A 171 -11.51 -15.55 -4.41
CA PRO A 171 -12.46 -15.65 -5.52
C PRO A 171 -12.81 -14.30 -6.16
N ALA A 172 -12.84 -13.22 -5.37
CA ALA A 172 -13.10 -11.88 -5.87
C ALA A 172 -12.02 -11.41 -6.86
N PHE A 173 -10.76 -11.80 -6.64
CA PHE A 173 -9.68 -11.49 -7.58
C PHE A 173 -9.87 -12.19 -8.92
N ARG A 174 -10.28 -13.46 -8.90
CA ARG A 174 -10.57 -14.21 -10.12
C ARG A 174 -11.78 -13.63 -10.87
N ALA A 175 -12.85 -13.32 -10.15
CA ALA A 175 -14.04 -12.70 -10.74
C ALA A 175 -13.69 -11.34 -11.38
N ALA A 176 -12.85 -10.54 -10.73
CA ALA A 176 -12.37 -9.28 -11.29
C ALA A 176 -11.55 -9.48 -12.58
N LEU A 177 -10.70 -10.52 -12.66
CA LEU A 177 -9.96 -10.85 -13.88
C LEU A 177 -10.88 -11.30 -15.02
N GLU A 178 -11.85 -12.17 -14.76
CA GLU A 178 -12.80 -12.66 -15.76
C GLU A 178 -13.82 -11.58 -16.19
N ALA A 179 -14.05 -10.56 -15.36
CA ALA A 179 -14.79 -9.37 -15.76
C ALA A 179 -13.96 -8.41 -16.63
N GLN A 180 -12.63 -8.42 -16.49
CA GLN A 180 -11.72 -7.52 -17.19
C GLN A 180 -11.29 -8.07 -18.56
N PHE A 181 -11.20 -9.38 -18.71
CA PHE A 181 -10.77 -10.06 -19.93
C PHE A 181 -11.89 -10.95 -20.46
N GLU A 182 -12.11 -10.93 -21.78
CA GLU A 182 -13.09 -11.82 -22.42
C GLU A 182 -12.66 -13.29 -22.26
N GLY A 183 -13.57 -14.11 -21.72
CA GLY A 183 -13.38 -15.54 -21.51
C GLY A 183 -13.02 -15.93 -20.07
N VAL A 184 -12.71 -17.21 -19.88
CA VAL A 184 -12.46 -17.84 -18.57
C VAL A 184 -10.96 -17.99 -18.35
N ALA A 185 -10.48 -17.51 -17.21
CA ALA A 185 -9.08 -17.58 -16.86
C ALA A 185 -8.61 -19.04 -16.75
N GLY A 186 -7.56 -19.38 -17.51
CA GLY A 186 -7.01 -20.73 -17.64
C GLY A 186 -7.61 -21.58 -18.77
N LYS A 187 -8.68 -21.10 -19.43
CA LYS A 187 -9.21 -21.68 -20.67
C LYS A 187 -8.94 -20.77 -21.86
N ASP A 188 -9.46 -19.54 -21.81
CA ASP A 188 -9.45 -18.60 -22.94
C ASP A 188 -8.24 -17.64 -22.88
N PHE A 189 -7.75 -17.35 -21.67
CA PHE A 189 -6.51 -16.61 -21.46
C PHE A 189 -5.67 -17.19 -20.32
N ARG A 190 -4.35 -17.00 -20.39
CA ARG A 190 -3.39 -17.56 -19.41
C ARG A 190 -2.87 -16.49 -18.45
N VAL A 191 -2.99 -16.77 -17.15
CA VAL A 191 -2.41 -15.93 -16.10
C VAL A 191 -0.97 -16.37 -15.80
N LYS A 192 -0.07 -15.41 -15.77
CA LYS A 192 1.34 -15.59 -15.39
C LYS A 192 1.64 -14.74 -14.15
N PHE A 193 2.25 -15.34 -13.14
CA PHE A 193 2.66 -14.67 -11.91
C PHE A 193 4.14 -14.34 -11.96
N ASN A 194 4.48 -13.05 -11.86
CA ASN A 194 5.87 -12.61 -11.75
C ASN A 194 6.23 -12.45 -10.28
N MET A 195 7.03 -13.36 -9.75
CA MET A 195 7.38 -13.41 -8.33
C MET A 195 8.89 -13.56 -8.16
N ALA A 196 9.42 -13.14 -7.02
CA ALA A 196 10.80 -13.41 -6.64
C ALA A 196 10.82 -14.19 -5.30
N PRO A 197 10.50 -15.50 -5.30
CA PRO A 197 10.46 -16.29 -4.06
C PRO A 197 11.84 -16.29 -3.39
N PRO A 198 11.95 -15.98 -2.08
CA PRO A 198 13.24 -15.84 -1.40
C PRO A 198 14.16 -17.06 -1.54
N ALA A 199 13.60 -18.28 -1.49
CA ALA A 199 14.36 -19.53 -1.61
C ALA A 199 14.91 -19.78 -3.03
N LEU A 200 14.23 -19.27 -4.07
CA LEU A 200 14.53 -19.56 -5.48
C LEU A 200 15.21 -18.39 -6.20
N SER A 201 15.18 -17.20 -5.60
CA SER A 201 15.61 -15.95 -6.23
C SER A 201 16.90 -15.40 -5.63
N ARG A 202 17.74 -16.29 -5.06
CA ARG A 202 19.08 -15.93 -4.58
C ARG A 202 19.80 -15.11 -5.65
N THR A 203 20.45 -14.05 -5.19
CA THR A 203 21.20 -13.10 -6.00
C THR A 203 22.16 -13.85 -6.92
N ALA A 204 22.03 -13.61 -8.23
CA ALA A 204 23.02 -14.11 -9.18
C ALA A 204 24.21 -13.13 -9.16
N GLY A 205 25.36 -13.60 -8.68
CA GLY A 205 26.63 -12.89 -8.76
C GLY A 205 27.22 -12.57 -7.39
N GLY A 206 28.34 -13.21 -7.05
CA GLY A 206 29.17 -12.91 -5.89
C GLY A 206 29.96 -11.61 -6.06
N GLY A 207 29.26 -10.49 -6.23
CA GLY A 207 29.84 -9.15 -6.32
C GLY A 207 28.85 -8.11 -5.81
N ALA A 208 29.38 -7.10 -5.11
CA ALA A 208 28.64 -6.09 -4.34
C ALA A 208 27.70 -5.15 -5.14
N ALA A 209 27.29 -5.50 -6.37
CA ALA A 209 26.56 -4.62 -7.28
C ALA A 209 25.14 -5.09 -7.66
N SER A 210 24.68 -6.29 -7.26
CA SER A 210 23.30 -6.72 -7.57
C SER A 210 22.63 -7.47 -6.42
N THR A 211 22.09 -6.71 -5.48
CA THR A 211 21.28 -7.19 -4.35
C THR A 211 19.81 -7.40 -4.70
N GLN A 212 19.43 -7.31 -5.99
CA GLN A 212 18.02 -7.33 -6.39
C GLN A 212 17.53 -8.77 -6.65
N PRO A 213 16.42 -9.20 -6.01
CA PRO A 213 15.84 -10.52 -6.24
C PRO A 213 15.45 -10.72 -7.71
N ARG A 214 15.90 -11.82 -8.33
CA ARG A 214 15.52 -12.14 -9.72
C ARG A 214 14.05 -12.50 -9.80
N LYS A 215 13.27 -11.73 -10.55
CA LYS A 215 11.88 -12.08 -10.87
C LYS A 215 11.86 -13.33 -11.76
N ARG A 216 11.00 -14.27 -11.41
CA ARG A 216 10.70 -15.49 -12.16
C ARG A 216 9.22 -15.50 -12.50
N THR A 217 8.90 -16.05 -13.66
CA THR A 217 7.52 -16.17 -14.14
C THR A 217 7.01 -17.57 -13.84
N PHE A 218 5.88 -17.64 -13.14
CA PHE A 218 5.16 -18.86 -12.83
C PHE A 218 3.82 -18.88 -13.59
N GLY A 219 3.39 -20.05 -14.03
CA GLY A 219 2.11 -20.20 -14.74
C GLY A 219 0.91 -20.29 -13.80
N GLN A 220 -0.26 -20.50 -14.40
CA GLN A 220 -1.54 -20.70 -13.71
C GLN A 220 -1.57 -21.83 -12.67
N TRP A 221 -0.65 -22.80 -12.75
CA TRP A 221 -0.46 -23.84 -11.73
C TRP A 221 -0.11 -23.28 -10.34
N MET A 222 0.31 -22.02 -10.26
CA MET A 222 0.61 -21.34 -9.00
C MET A 222 -0.63 -21.05 -8.15
N TRP A 223 -1.83 -20.95 -8.74
CA TRP A 223 -3.05 -20.70 -7.96
C TRP A 223 -3.35 -21.72 -6.85
N PRO A 224 -3.35 -23.05 -7.11
CA PRO A 224 -3.51 -24.02 -6.03
C PRO A 224 -2.40 -23.91 -4.97
N VAL A 225 -1.17 -23.58 -5.35
CA VAL A 225 -0.08 -23.34 -4.39
C VAL A 225 -0.34 -22.11 -3.53
N LEU A 226 -0.82 -21.01 -4.11
CA LEU A 226 -1.18 -19.80 -3.36
C LEU A 226 -2.37 -20.04 -2.44
N ARG A 227 -3.35 -20.87 -2.84
CA ARG A 227 -4.45 -21.29 -1.96
C ARG A 227 -3.95 -22.08 -0.75
N MET A 228 -3.08 -23.07 -1.00
CA MET A 228 -2.46 -23.85 0.08
C MET A 228 -1.65 -22.94 1.01
N LEU A 229 -0.83 -22.05 0.45
CA LEU A 229 -0.03 -21.10 1.23
C LEU A 229 -0.92 -20.16 2.06
N ALA A 230 -2.02 -19.66 1.49
CA ALA A 230 -3.01 -18.85 2.21
C ALA A 230 -3.66 -19.61 3.38
N ALA A 231 -3.94 -20.90 3.21
CA ALA A 231 -4.47 -21.75 4.29
C ALA A 231 -3.42 -21.96 5.40
N CYS A 232 -2.13 -22.01 5.05
CA CYS A 232 -1.01 -22.12 5.98
C CYS A 232 -0.66 -20.79 6.70
N ARG A 233 -1.46 -19.72 6.57
CA ARG A 233 -1.21 -18.42 7.24
C ARG A 233 -1.03 -18.52 8.77
N ARG A 234 -1.56 -19.58 9.41
CA ARG A 234 -1.38 -19.84 10.85
C ARG A 234 0.08 -20.11 11.24
N LEU A 235 0.93 -20.50 10.28
CA LEU A 235 2.36 -20.68 10.50
C LEU A 235 3.08 -19.33 10.68
N ARG A 236 2.48 -18.20 10.28
CA ARG A 236 3.10 -16.87 10.35
C ARG A 236 3.63 -16.56 11.74
N GLY A 237 4.92 -16.23 11.81
CA GLY A 237 5.59 -15.86 13.05
C GLY A 237 5.85 -17.01 14.02
N THR A 238 5.48 -18.25 13.67
CA THR A 238 5.85 -19.45 14.44
C THR A 238 7.26 -19.91 14.08
N PRO A 239 7.91 -20.78 14.89
CA PRO A 239 9.19 -21.39 14.52
C PRO A 239 9.14 -22.22 13.23
N LEU A 240 7.95 -22.66 12.81
CA LEU A 240 7.72 -23.40 11.57
C LEU A 240 7.48 -22.49 10.36
N ASP A 241 7.55 -21.16 10.54
CA ASP A 241 7.44 -20.19 9.45
C ASP A 241 8.70 -20.23 8.55
N PRO A 242 8.59 -20.67 7.27
CA PRO A 242 9.72 -20.67 6.36
C PRO A 242 10.15 -19.26 5.92
N PHE A 243 9.26 -18.26 5.98
CA PHE A 243 9.53 -16.89 5.56
C PHE A 243 9.94 -15.98 6.73
N GLY A 244 9.46 -16.29 7.94
CA GLY A 244 9.62 -15.47 9.14
C GLY A 244 11.07 -15.30 9.64
N ARG A 245 12.01 -16.13 9.17
CA ARG A 245 13.43 -16.06 9.59
C ARG A 245 14.25 -15.01 8.86
N THR A 246 13.74 -14.40 7.78
CA THR A 246 14.46 -13.36 7.04
C THR A 246 14.71 -12.12 7.90
N ALA A 247 15.79 -11.37 7.61
CA ALA A 247 16.11 -10.14 8.33
C ALA A 247 14.97 -9.11 8.23
N GLU A 248 14.35 -8.99 7.05
CA GLU A 248 13.19 -8.12 6.81
C GLU A 248 11.99 -8.51 7.69
N ARG A 249 11.60 -9.80 7.73
CA ARG A 249 10.45 -10.26 8.54
C ARG A 249 10.69 -10.15 10.04
N ARG A 250 11.94 -10.32 10.50
CA ARG A 250 12.31 -10.09 11.91
C ARG A 250 12.23 -8.60 12.25
N MET A 251 12.78 -7.75 11.39
CA MET A 251 12.73 -6.30 11.55
C MET A 251 11.28 -5.78 11.54
N GLU A 252 10.42 -6.24 10.65
CA GLU A 252 9.01 -5.82 10.59
C GLU A 252 8.23 -6.15 11.87
N ARG A 253 8.40 -7.36 12.40
CA ARG A 253 7.77 -7.77 13.65
C ARG A 253 8.27 -6.95 14.83
N GLN A 254 9.60 -6.81 14.93
CA GLN A 254 10.22 -5.98 15.96
C GLN A 254 9.79 -4.51 15.84
N LEU A 255 9.61 -3.97 14.63
CA LEU A 255 9.16 -2.60 14.44
C LEU A 255 7.74 -2.38 14.98
N ALA A 256 6.85 -3.36 14.84
CA ALA A 256 5.51 -3.32 15.44
C ALA A 256 5.59 -3.39 16.97
N ASP A 257 6.50 -4.20 17.52
CA ASP A 257 6.75 -4.30 18.96
C ASP A 257 7.31 -2.99 19.54
N ASP A 258 8.37 -2.45 18.91
CA ASP A 258 9.01 -1.18 19.27
C ASP A 258 8.02 -0.02 19.24
N TYR A 259 7.19 0.05 18.18
CA TYR A 259 6.14 1.05 18.04
C TYR A 259 5.14 0.93 19.19
N GLN A 260 4.64 -0.28 19.47
CA GLN A 260 3.68 -0.49 20.54
C GLN A 260 4.24 -0.04 21.89
N THR A 261 5.46 -0.46 22.26
CA THR A 261 6.07 -0.08 23.54
C THR A 261 6.33 1.42 23.63
N THR A 262 6.79 2.05 22.53
CA THR A 262 7.02 3.50 22.49
C THR A 262 5.71 4.27 22.67
N LEU A 263 4.62 3.82 22.03
CA LEU A 263 3.32 4.46 22.16
C LEU A 263 2.70 4.21 23.53
N GLU A 264 2.83 3.02 24.11
CA GLU A 264 2.39 2.76 25.49
C GLU A 264 3.06 3.73 26.47
N ARG A 265 4.36 4.01 26.32
CA ARG A 265 5.09 5.03 27.10
C ARG A 265 4.60 6.45 26.81
N ALA A 266 4.37 6.79 25.54
CA ALA A 266 3.89 8.12 25.17
C ALA A 266 2.49 8.40 25.77
N LEU A 267 1.62 7.40 25.78
CA LEU A 267 0.26 7.50 26.29
C LEU A 267 0.18 7.68 27.81
N THR A 268 1.22 7.34 28.58
CA THR A 268 1.23 7.60 30.03
C THR A 268 1.49 9.06 30.37
N ILE A 269 2.19 9.79 29.50
CA ILE A 269 2.54 11.20 29.69
C ILE A 269 1.67 12.15 28.85
N LEU A 270 0.63 11.64 28.20
CA LEU A 270 -0.25 12.43 27.34
C LEU A 270 -0.96 13.53 28.14
N THR A 271 -0.78 14.77 27.69
CA THR A 271 -1.41 15.98 28.21
C THR A 271 -2.00 16.78 27.04
N VAL A 272 -2.76 17.83 27.33
CA VAL A 272 -3.27 18.76 26.31
C VAL A 272 -2.13 19.38 25.50
N ASP A 273 -1.06 19.80 26.17
CA ASP A 273 0.05 20.54 25.55
C ASP A 273 0.90 19.68 24.60
N ASN A 274 0.99 18.36 24.86
CA ASN A 274 1.84 17.46 24.09
C ASN A 274 1.06 16.53 23.14
N ALA A 275 -0.28 16.60 23.13
CA ALA A 275 -1.15 15.73 22.33
C ALA A 275 -0.81 15.77 20.83
N ASP A 276 -0.56 16.97 20.28
CA ASP A 276 -0.17 17.13 18.87
C ASP A 276 1.19 16.47 18.58
N GLY A 277 2.13 16.51 19.54
CA GLY A 277 3.43 15.85 19.43
C GLY A 277 3.30 14.34 19.44
N ILE A 278 2.48 13.78 20.34
CA ILE A 278 2.21 12.35 20.43
C ILE A 278 1.46 11.84 19.20
N ALA A 279 0.48 12.59 18.68
CA ALA A 279 -0.19 12.25 17.43
C ALA A 279 0.79 12.19 16.25
N LYS A 280 1.71 13.16 16.14
CA LYS A 280 2.78 13.15 15.13
C LYS A 280 3.72 11.95 15.29
N LEU A 281 4.04 11.56 16.52
CA LEU A 281 4.86 10.39 16.82
C LEU A 281 4.16 9.10 16.37
N ALA A 282 2.87 8.97 16.67
CA ALA A 282 2.03 7.85 16.23
C ALA A 282 1.95 7.75 14.69
N ASP A 283 1.83 8.87 13.98
CA ASP A 283 1.72 8.90 12.53
C ASP A 283 3.04 8.66 11.78
N LEU A 284 4.19 8.85 12.45
CA LEU A 284 5.49 8.88 11.79
C LEU A 284 5.80 7.59 11.02
N HIS A 285 5.42 6.44 11.58
CA HIS A 285 5.68 5.12 10.98
C HIS A 285 4.85 4.86 9.72
N ALA A 286 3.81 5.66 9.44
CA ALA A 286 3.08 5.60 8.17
C ALA A 286 3.93 5.91 6.94
N ARG A 287 5.13 6.51 7.14
CA ARG A 287 6.12 6.82 6.11
C ARG A 287 7.04 5.64 5.77
N VAL A 288 7.05 4.57 6.57
CA VAL A 288 7.83 3.35 6.27
C VAL A 288 7.13 2.59 5.14
N ARG A 289 7.43 2.96 3.90
CA ARG A 289 6.83 2.41 2.68
C ARG A 289 7.90 1.89 1.72
N GLY A 290 7.47 1.15 0.71
CA GLY A 290 8.33 0.56 -0.31
C GLY A 290 8.81 -0.83 0.06
N TYR A 291 9.82 -1.31 -0.68
CA TYR A 291 10.35 -2.68 -0.60
C TYR A 291 11.87 -2.66 -0.52
N GLY A 292 12.46 -3.65 0.17
CA GLY A 292 13.92 -3.83 0.24
C GLY A 292 14.66 -2.56 0.69
N HIS A 293 15.66 -2.13 -0.09
CA HIS A 293 16.50 -0.98 0.23
C HIS A 293 15.72 0.35 0.39
N VAL A 294 14.64 0.55 -0.38
CA VAL A 294 13.79 1.75 -0.24
C VAL A 294 13.10 1.77 1.11
N LYS A 295 12.60 0.61 1.57
CA LYS A 295 11.98 0.48 2.89
C LYS A 295 12.99 0.72 4.01
N LEU A 296 14.20 0.19 3.86
CA LEU A 296 15.29 0.39 4.83
C LEU A 296 15.71 1.87 4.91
N ALA A 297 15.82 2.57 3.79
CA ALA A 297 16.12 4.00 3.78
C ALA A 297 15.01 4.83 4.46
N ASN A 298 13.74 4.53 4.15
CA ASN A 298 12.60 5.16 4.79
C ASN A 298 12.54 4.86 6.30
N LEU A 299 12.85 3.62 6.70
CA LEU A 299 12.95 3.23 8.11
C LEU A 299 14.04 4.02 8.82
N ALA A 300 15.23 4.18 8.22
CA ALA A 300 16.32 4.95 8.80
C ALA A 300 15.96 6.44 8.95
N ALA A 301 15.26 7.02 7.98
CA ALA A 301 14.74 8.38 8.10
C ALA A 301 13.69 8.49 9.22
N VAL A 302 12.74 7.56 9.28
CA VAL A 302 11.69 7.51 10.30
C VAL A 302 12.29 7.35 11.70
N LYS A 303 13.22 6.41 11.91
CA LYS A 303 13.85 6.19 13.22
C LYS A 303 14.69 7.37 13.69
N ARG A 304 15.27 8.17 12.78
CA ARG A 304 15.91 9.45 13.16
C ARG A 304 14.88 10.46 13.67
N SER A 305 13.83 10.71 12.89
CA SER A 305 12.75 11.63 13.28
C SER A 305 12.00 11.17 14.53
N GLU A 306 11.89 9.86 14.76
CA GLU A 306 11.27 9.28 15.96
C GLU A 306 12.06 9.68 17.20
N ARG A 307 13.38 9.52 17.18
CA ARG A 307 14.26 9.89 18.30
C ARG A 307 14.23 11.39 18.57
N GLU A 308 14.27 12.22 17.52
CA GLU A 308 14.19 13.67 17.66
C GLU A 308 12.86 14.11 18.31
N LEU A 309 11.75 13.53 17.87
CA LEU A 309 10.42 13.85 18.40
C LEU A 309 10.22 13.28 19.81
N ALA A 310 10.67 12.05 20.07
CA ALA A 310 10.62 11.44 21.39
C ALA A 310 11.44 12.23 22.40
N ALA A 311 12.66 12.69 22.05
CA ALA A 311 13.48 13.52 22.91
C ALA A 311 12.79 14.84 23.30
N ARG A 312 12.11 15.50 22.34
CA ARG A 312 11.31 16.71 22.63
C ARG A 312 10.13 16.45 23.56
N LEU A 313 9.60 15.22 23.57
CA LEU A 313 8.54 14.76 24.45
C LEU A 313 9.07 14.17 25.77
N ALA A 314 10.40 14.25 26.02
CA ALA A 314 11.07 13.60 27.14
C ALA A 314 10.82 12.08 27.22
N LEU A 315 10.74 11.43 26.07
CA LEU A 315 10.56 9.98 25.91
C LEU A 315 11.81 9.35 25.31
N ASP A 316 12.05 8.09 25.67
CA ASP A 316 13.01 7.23 24.99
C ASP A 316 12.28 6.26 24.05
N ALA A 317 12.50 6.46 22.74
CA ALA A 317 11.90 5.65 21.69
C ALA A 317 12.63 4.32 21.53
N VAL A 318 11.87 3.23 21.56
CA VAL A 318 12.43 1.89 21.52
C VAL A 318 12.97 1.57 20.12
N THR A 319 14.19 1.04 20.08
CA THR A 319 14.77 0.43 18.87
C THR A 319 15.32 -0.96 19.24
N GLY A 320 14.55 -2.01 18.92
CA GLY A 320 14.93 -3.38 19.21
C GLY A 320 16.05 -3.91 18.31
N ALA A 321 16.67 -5.02 18.71
CA ALA A 321 17.86 -5.56 18.07
C ALA A 321 17.70 -5.85 16.56
N ALA A 322 16.54 -6.38 16.14
CA ALA A 322 16.31 -6.66 14.72
C ALA A 322 16.15 -5.39 13.87
N VAL A 323 15.56 -4.33 14.43
CA VAL A 323 15.46 -3.02 13.76
C VAL A 323 16.84 -2.39 13.70
N GLN A 324 17.59 -2.41 14.81
CA GLN A 324 18.95 -1.88 14.87
C GLN A 324 19.87 -2.56 13.85
N HIS A 325 19.86 -3.89 13.79
CA HIS A 325 20.62 -4.65 12.80
C HIS A 325 20.25 -4.27 11.36
N ALA A 326 18.98 -4.05 11.04
CA ALA A 326 18.55 -3.60 9.71
C ALA A 326 19.03 -2.17 9.39
N LEU A 327 19.06 -1.28 10.38
CA LEU A 327 19.61 0.08 10.24
C LEU A 327 21.12 0.05 9.98
N ASP A 328 21.85 -0.83 10.66
CA ASP A 328 23.30 -0.95 10.50
C ASP A 328 23.67 -1.53 9.13
N GLN A 329 22.89 -2.48 8.61
CA GLN A 329 23.01 -2.95 7.23
C GLN A 329 22.77 -1.83 6.20
N ALA A 330 21.80 -0.95 6.47
CA ALA A 330 21.51 0.19 5.59
C ALA A 330 22.66 1.21 5.58
N LYS A 331 23.32 1.45 6.73
CA LYS A 331 24.51 2.32 6.82
C LYS A 331 25.71 1.73 6.08
N GLY A 332 25.92 0.42 6.19
CA GLY A 332 26.98 -0.30 5.47
C GLY A 332 26.80 -0.33 3.95
N ALA A 333 25.56 -0.22 3.45
CA ALA A 333 25.25 -0.14 2.03
C ALA A 333 25.49 1.26 1.40
N GLY A 334 25.84 2.26 2.22
CA GLY A 334 26.03 3.66 1.81
C GLY A 334 27.32 3.98 1.05
N ALA A 335 28.21 3.01 0.82
CA ALA A 335 29.43 3.20 0.03
C ALA A 335 29.25 2.64 -1.40
N LEU A 336 28.28 3.15 -2.16
CA LEU A 336 28.18 2.87 -3.59
C LEU A 336 28.94 3.96 -4.39
N LYS A 337 30.20 3.65 -4.71
CA LYS A 337 30.94 4.26 -5.81
C LYS A 337 30.16 4.09 -7.12
N GLY A 338 30.03 5.17 -7.89
CA GLY A 338 29.80 5.11 -9.33
C GLY A 338 28.34 5.06 -9.77
N ILE A 339 27.70 6.22 -9.86
CA ILE A 339 26.74 6.47 -10.93
C ILE A 339 27.53 7.13 -12.06
N PRO A 340 27.83 6.44 -13.17
CA PRO A 340 28.43 7.11 -14.32
C PRO A 340 27.39 8.06 -14.92
N VAL A 341 27.62 9.36 -14.74
CA VAL A 341 26.94 10.38 -15.54
C VAL A 341 27.48 10.26 -16.95
N ILE A 342 26.70 9.66 -17.85
CA ILE A 342 26.97 9.73 -19.28
C ILE A 342 26.66 11.16 -19.69
N VAL A 343 27.69 12.00 -19.71
CA VAL A 343 27.64 13.28 -20.41
C VAL A 343 27.72 12.96 -21.90
N ALA A 344 26.61 13.12 -22.62
CA ALA A 344 26.62 13.04 -24.07
C ALA A 344 27.55 14.14 -24.62
N ARG A 345 28.47 13.77 -25.50
CA ARG A 345 29.30 14.71 -26.28
C ARG A 345 28.50 15.28 -27.45
#